data_AF-A0A970LIF3-F1
#
_entry.id   AF-A0A970LIF3-F1
#
_cell.length_a   1.000
_cell.length_b   1.000
_cell.length_c   1.000
_cell.angle_alpha   90.00
_cell.angle_beta   90.00
_cell.angle_gamma   90.00
#
_symmetry.space_group_name_H-M   'P 1'
#
loop_
_entity.id
_entity.type
_entity.pdbx_description
1 polymer ?
#
loop_
_entity_poly.entity_id
_entity_poly.type
_entity_poly.pdbx_seq_one_letter_code
_entity_poly.pdbx_strand_id
1 'polypeptide(L)'
;MWLQTCVYVQAKKKGPAVGSYRCSYYNNNENHACTHHYIQKNTLSAFVLRDIQIKATLAKADKERMKQQLSAVINISQQNSMKQINKQLKAAETREATIDVNIKRLDEDKYEGNLLENAISQLKQSRITADPASAGAWIVGLDSARPNKKISTRCRVLILWRRRI
;
A
#
# COMPACT_ATOMS: atom_id res chain seq x y z
N MET A 1 3.93 -22.79 7.93
CA MET A 1 3.62 -21.83 6.85
C MET A 1 3.21 -22.61 5.59
N TRP A 2 2.01 -23.22 5.59
CA TRP A 2 1.51 -24.11 4.54
C TRP A 2 0.36 -23.42 3.77
N LEU A 3 0.67 -22.35 3.04
CA LEU A 3 -0.22 -21.82 2.00
C LEU A 3 0.63 -21.52 0.76
N GLN A 4 1.40 -22.53 0.34
CA GLN A 4 1.94 -22.60 -1.00
C GLN A 4 0.80 -23.06 -1.92
N THR A 5 0.60 -22.38 -3.04
CA THR A 5 -0.58 -22.55 -3.90
C THR A 5 -0.79 -24.02 -4.27
N CYS A 6 -1.97 -24.56 -3.98
CA CYS A 6 -2.38 -25.90 -4.42
C CYS A 6 -3.26 -25.79 -5.67
N VAL A 7 -3.09 -26.69 -6.62
CA VAL A 7 -3.95 -26.82 -7.81
C VAL A 7 -5.00 -27.87 -7.55
N TYR A 8 -6.27 -27.52 -7.79
CA TYR A 8 -7.39 -28.46 -7.72
C TYR A 8 -7.50 -29.26 -9.01
N VAL A 9 -7.63 -30.58 -8.89
CA VAL A 9 -7.77 -31.52 -10.01
C VAL A 9 -8.93 -32.46 -9.73
N GLN A 10 -9.86 -32.56 -10.69
CA GLN A 10 -11.01 -33.46 -10.63
C GLN A 10 -10.87 -34.57 -11.68
N ALA A 11 -10.97 -35.82 -11.25
CA ALA A 11 -10.88 -36.96 -12.16
C ALA A 11 -12.15 -37.07 -13.01
N LYS A 12 -12.00 -37.13 -14.35
CA LYS A 12 -13.09 -37.44 -15.28
C LYS A 12 -13.21 -38.97 -15.41
N LYS A 13 -13.89 -39.64 -14.48
CA LYS A 13 -14.20 -41.08 -14.56
C LYS A 13 -15.70 -41.32 -14.37
N LYS A 14 -16.24 -42.44 -14.90
CA LYS A 14 -17.62 -42.88 -14.65
C LYS A 14 -17.73 -43.30 -13.17
N GLY A 15 -18.28 -42.41 -12.33
CA GLY A 15 -18.44 -42.57 -10.88
C GLY A 15 -18.36 -41.21 -10.15
N PRO A 16 -18.64 -41.14 -8.83
CA PRO A 16 -18.52 -39.88 -8.09
C PRO A 16 -17.07 -39.40 -8.11
N ALA A 17 -16.81 -38.35 -8.89
CA ALA A 17 -15.48 -37.80 -9.09
C ALA A 17 -14.98 -37.11 -7.82
N VAL A 18 -14.18 -37.82 -7.02
CA VAL A 18 -13.51 -37.24 -5.85
C VAL A 18 -12.36 -36.35 -6.34
N GLY A 19 -12.48 -35.04 -6.09
CA GLY A 19 -11.43 -34.07 -6.39
C GLY A 19 -10.23 -34.18 -5.44
N SER A 20 -9.07 -33.72 -5.90
CA SER A 20 -7.83 -33.68 -5.12
C SER A 20 -7.10 -32.36 -5.31
N TYR A 21 -6.36 -31.92 -4.30
CA TYR A 21 -5.47 -30.78 -4.36
C TYR A 21 -4.03 -31.28 -4.45
N ARG A 22 -3.27 -30.74 -5.40
CA ARG A 22 -1.87 -31.08 -5.63
C ARG A 22 -1.01 -29.83 -5.43
N CYS A 23 0.25 -30.02 -5.05
CA CYS A 23 1.19 -28.91 -4.95
C CYS A 23 1.37 -28.21 -6.31
N SER A 24 1.14 -26.89 -6.39
CA SER A 24 1.39 -26.14 -7.63
C SER A 24 2.88 -26.09 -7.97
N TYR A 25 3.75 -26.10 -6.95
CA TYR A 25 5.20 -26.02 -7.16
C TYR A 25 5.74 -27.33 -7.75
N TYR A 26 5.27 -28.48 -7.26
CA TYR A 26 5.59 -29.78 -7.88
C TYR A 26 5.05 -29.89 -9.31
N ASN A 27 3.87 -29.32 -9.59
CA ASN A 27 3.22 -29.43 -10.89
C ASN A 27 3.83 -28.53 -11.97
N ASN A 28 4.45 -27.40 -11.59
CA ASN A 28 4.86 -26.35 -12.55
C ASN A 28 6.38 -26.14 -12.64
N ASN A 29 7.18 -26.74 -11.74
CA ASN A 29 8.62 -26.52 -11.71
C ASN A 29 9.39 -27.77 -12.15
N GLU A 30 10.35 -27.58 -13.05
CA GLU A 30 11.31 -28.59 -13.50
C GLU A 30 12.35 -28.91 -12.41
N ASN A 31 12.66 -27.91 -11.58
CA ASN A 31 13.53 -28.07 -10.41
C ASN A 31 12.67 -28.56 -9.23
N HIS A 32 12.72 -29.86 -8.96
CA HIS A 32 11.92 -30.59 -7.95
C HIS A 32 12.14 -30.10 -6.49
N ALA A 33 11.82 -28.84 -6.16
CA ALA A 33 11.98 -28.33 -4.80
C ALA A 33 10.90 -28.84 -3.82
N CYS A 34 10.02 -29.73 -4.28
CA CYS A 34 9.10 -30.45 -3.42
C CYS A 34 8.89 -31.89 -3.88
N THR A 35 8.51 -32.78 -2.96
CA THR A 35 8.11 -34.16 -3.26
C THR A 35 6.67 -34.21 -3.77
N HIS A 36 6.31 -35.27 -4.51
CA HIS A 36 4.94 -35.47 -4.99
C HIS A 36 3.99 -35.65 -3.79
N HIS A 37 3.18 -34.64 -3.49
CA HIS A 37 2.18 -34.69 -2.45
C HIS A 37 0.83 -34.16 -2.95
N TYR A 38 -0.23 -34.82 -2.49
CA TYR A 38 -1.60 -34.46 -2.80
C TYR A 38 -2.49 -34.73 -1.58
N ILE A 39 -3.59 -34.01 -1.50
CA ILE A 39 -4.63 -34.22 -0.48
C ILE A 39 -5.99 -34.34 -1.15
N GLN A 40 -6.79 -35.32 -0.74
CA GLN A 40 -8.15 -35.47 -1.26
C GLN A 40 -9.04 -34.34 -0.74
N LYS A 41 -9.99 -33.89 -1.57
CA LYS A 41 -10.95 -32.84 -1.20
C LYS A 41 -11.68 -33.18 0.10
N ASN A 42 -12.19 -34.41 0.22
CA ASN A 42 -12.98 -34.83 1.37
C ASN A 42 -12.16 -34.80 2.66
N THR A 43 -10.90 -35.27 2.61
CA THR A 43 -9.98 -35.23 3.75
C THR A 43 -9.66 -33.80 4.18
N LEU A 44 -9.35 -32.92 3.23
CA LEU A 44 -9.10 -31.52 3.52
C LEU A 44 -10.34 -30.84 4.09
N SER A 45 -11.51 -31.08 3.50
CA SER A 45 -12.78 -30.53 3.98
C SER A 45 -13.10 -30.99 5.41
N ALA A 46 -12.92 -32.27 5.73
CA ALA A 46 -13.13 -32.78 7.08
C ALA A 46 -12.16 -32.17 8.09
N PHE A 47 -10.88 -32.02 7.71
CA PHE A 47 -9.86 -31.40 8.55
C PHE A 47 -10.18 -29.92 8.83
N VAL A 48 -10.48 -29.14 7.79
CA VAL A 48 -10.84 -27.72 7.92
C VAL A 48 -12.12 -27.56 8.74
N LEU A 49 -13.13 -28.39 8.49
CA LEU A 49 -14.39 -28.34 9.25
C LEU A 49 -14.14 -28.60 10.74
N ARG A 50 -13.33 -29.62 11.07
CA ARG A 50 -12.96 -29.92 12.45
C ARG A 50 -12.23 -28.75 13.10
N ASP A 51 -11.25 -28.16 12.42
CA ASP A 51 -10.49 -27.01 12.95
C ASP A 51 -11.41 -25.81 13.20
N ILE A 52 -12.33 -25.51 12.28
CA ILE A 52 -13.37 -24.48 12.47
C ILE A 52 -14.23 -24.77 13.70
N GLN A 53 -14.72 -26.00 13.85
CA GLN A 53 -15.57 -26.39 14.98
C GLN A 53 -14.85 -26.29 16.32
N ILE A 54 -13.59 -26.74 16.39
CA ILE A 54 -12.76 -26.63 17.60
C ILE A 54 -12.55 -25.15 17.94
N LYS A 55 -12.13 -24.32 16.97
CA LYS A 55 -11.94 -22.88 17.20
C LYS A 55 -13.22 -22.18 17.60
N ALA A 56 -14.36 -22.53 17.00
CA ALA A 56 -15.66 -21.98 17.38
C ALA A 56 -16.04 -22.35 18.82
N THR A 57 -15.76 -23.58 19.23
CA THR A 57 -15.99 -24.06 20.60
C THR A 57 -15.11 -23.32 21.60
N LEU A 58 -13.81 -23.18 21.29
CA LEU A 58 -12.86 -22.43 22.12
C LEU A 58 -13.24 -20.94 22.19
N ALA A 59 -13.62 -20.31 21.09
CA ALA A 59 -14.07 -18.92 21.07
C ALA A 59 -15.37 -18.71 21.87
N LYS A 60 -16.24 -19.72 21.93
CA LYS A 60 -17.45 -19.69 22.76
C LYS A 60 -17.12 -19.83 24.24
N ALA A 61 -16.15 -20.68 24.59
CA ALA A 61 -15.69 -20.87 25.97
C ALA A 61 -14.94 -19.63 26.49
N ASP A 62 -14.07 -19.03 25.68
CA ASP A 62 -13.22 -17.87 26.02
C ASP A 62 -13.78 -16.54 25.50
N LYS A 63 -15.11 -16.37 25.52
CA LYS A 63 -15.81 -15.21 24.93
C LYS A 63 -15.27 -13.87 25.47
N GLU A 64 -15.02 -13.78 26.76
CA GLU A 64 -14.55 -12.53 27.39
C GLU A 64 -13.07 -12.24 27.09
N ARG A 65 -12.21 -13.26 27.08
CA ARG A 65 -10.81 -13.10 26.67
C ARG A 65 -10.69 -12.65 25.22
N MET A 66 -11.49 -13.22 24.31
CA MET A 66 -11.53 -12.84 22.90
C MET A 66 -12.04 -11.40 22.71
N LYS A 67 -13.08 -10.99 23.44
CA LYS A 67 -13.55 -9.60 23.44
C LYS A 67 -12.46 -8.64 23.91
N GLN A 68 -11.76 -8.97 25.00
CA GLN A 68 -10.68 -8.14 25.52
C GLN A 68 -9.55 -7.98 24.48
N GLN A 69 -9.11 -9.08 23.87
CA GLN A 69 -8.08 -9.03 22.81
C GLN A 69 -8.53 -8.20 21.60
N LEU A 70 -9.77 -8.38 21.13
CA LEU A 70 -10.31 -7.61 20.01
C LEU A 70 -10.38 -6.12 20.35
N SER A 71 -10.87 -5.79 21.55
CA SER A 71 -10.93 -4.40 22.01
C SER A 71 -9.54 -3.77 22.11
N ALA A 72 -8.53 -4.52 22.59
CA ALA A 72 -7.15 -4.05 22.63
C ALA A 72 -6.60 -3.75 21.23
N VAL A 73 -6.83 -4.63 20.25
CA VAL A 73 -6.39 -4.41 18.86
C VAL A 73 -7.08 -3.19 18.24
N ILE A 74 -8.38 -3.02 18.48
CA ILE A 74 -9.14 -1.85 18.00
C ILE A 74 -8.59 -0.58 18.65
N ASN A 75 -8.37 -0.58 19.96
CA ASN A 75 -7.85 0.56 20.70
C ASN A 75 -6.46 0.97 20.21
N ILE A 76 -5.56 0.01 19.95
CA ILE A 76 -4.23 0.30 19.37
C ILE A 76 -4.38 0.96 17.99
N SER A 77 -5.26 0.41 17.14
CA SER A 77 -5.52 0.99 15.82
C SER A 77 -6.05 2.42 15.92
N GLN A 78 -7.01 2.67 16.82
CA GLN A 78 -7.59 3.99 17.05
C GLN A 78 -6.56 4.98 17.59
N GLN A 79 -5.75 4.58 18.57
CA GLN A 79 -4.68 5.41 19.10
C GLN A 79 -3.67 5.80 18.03
N ASN A 80 -3.32 4.87 17.13
CA ASN A 80 -2.42 5.16 16.02
C ASN A 80 -3.05 6.14 15.02
N SER A 81 -4.34 5.97 14.69
CA SER A 81 -5.10 6.91 13.87
C SER A 81 -5.16 8.31 14.50
N MET A 82 -5.47 8.40 15.81
CA MET A 82 -5.49 9.67 16.54
C MET A 82 -4.11 10.34 16.56
N LYS A 83 -3.03 9.58 16.78
CA LYS A 83 -1.67 10.11 16.69
C LYS A 83 -1.36 10.67 15.30
N GLN A 84 -1.81 10.02 14.24
CA GLN A 84 -1.61 10.49 12.88
C GLN A 84 -2.40 11.77 12.59
N ILE A 85 -3.66 11.82 13.01
CA ILE A 85 -4.52 13.01 12.90
C ILE A 85 -3.89 14.17 13.66
N ASN A 86 -3.43 13.96 14.91
CA ASN A 86 -2.78 15.00 15.70
C ASN A 86 -1.47 15.49 15.07
N LYS A 87 -0.69 14.62 14.42
CA LYS A 87 0.50 15.06 13.68
C LYS A 87 0.14 15.95 12.49
N GLN A 88 -0.91 15.58 11.76
CA GLN A 88 -1.40 16.38 10.62
C GLN A 88 -1.96 17.73 11.10
N LEU A 89 -2.68 17.75 12.22
CA LEU A 89 -3.19 18.96 12.84
C LEU A 89 -2.04 19.92 13.20
N LYS A 90 -1.03 19.44 13.94
CA LYS A 90 0.14 20.26 14.31
C LYS A 90 0.92 20.77 13.10
N ALA A 91 1.04 19.95 12.05
CA ALA A 91 1.69 20.37 10.80
C ALA A 91 0.89 21.47 10.09
N ALA A 92 -0.45 21.38 10.10
CA ALA A 92 -1.32 22.42 9.55
C ALA A 92 -1.23 23.72 10.37
N GLU A 93 -1.30 23.64 11.70
CA GLU A 93 -1.16 24.80 12.61
C GLU A 93 0.19 25.51 12.41
N THR A 94 1.29 24.74 12.29
CA THR A 94 2.63 25.32 12.04
C THR A 94 2.69 26.00 10.68
N ARG A 95 2.05 25.41 9.66
CA ARG A 95 1.99 25.99 8.32
C ARG A 95 1.17 27.27 8.31
N GLU A 96 0.04 27.29 9.02
CA GLU A 96 -0.81 28.48 9.18
C GLU A 96 -0.03 29.62 9.82
N ALA A 97 0.66 29.35 10.94
CA ALA A 97 1.51 30.35 11.60
C ALA A 97 2.64 30.86 10.68
N THR A 98 3.23 29.99 9.86
CA THR A 98 4.25 30.41 8.89
C THR A 98 3.67 31.33 7.80
N ILE A 99 2.46 31.02 7.32
CA ILE A 99 1.76 31.84 6.34
C ILE A 99 1.45 33.22 6.93
N ASP A 100 0.94 33.29 8.16
CA ASP A 100 0.66 34.56 8.83
C ASP A 100 1.91 35.42 9.00
N VAL A 101 3.03 34.82 9.38
CA VAL A 101 4.33 35.51 9.46
C VAL A 101 4.75 36.02 8.09
N ASN A 102 4.61 35.21 7.04
CA ASN A 102 4.96 35.62 5.68
C ASN A 102 4.07 36.75 5.17
N ILE A 103 2.76 36.72 5.46
CA ILE A 103 1.83 37.80 5.08
C ILE A 103 2.25 39.10 5.75
N LYS A 104 2.53 39.10 7.06
CA LYS A 104 3.00 40.29 7.77
C LYS A 104 4.27 40.88 7.15
N ARG A 105 5.25 40.03 6.85
CA ARG A 105 6.50 40.46 6.21
C ARG A 105 6.27 41.02 4.80
N LEU A 106 5.37 40.41 4.03
CA LEU A 106 5.00 40.91 2.70
C LEU A 106 4.30 42.27 2.78
N ASP A 107 3.44 42.47 3.78
CA ASP A 107 2.80 43.76 4.02
C ASP A 107 3.84 44.81 4.41
N GLU A 108 4.78 44.49 5.30
CA GLU A 108 5.91 45.36 5.69
C GLU A 108 6.80 45.71 4.48
N ASP A 109 7.26 44.72 3.71
CA ASP A 109 8.11 44.91 2.51
C ASP A 109 7.43 45.76 1.42
N LYS A 110 6.09 45.71 1.35
CA LYS A 110 5.29 46.52 0.41
C LYS A 110 5.31 48.00 0.80
N TYR A 111 5.29 48.33 2.09
CA TYR A 111 5.40 49.71 2.55
C TYR A 111 6.83 50.25 2.38
N GLU A 112 7.84 49.39 2.48
CA GLU A 112 9.25 49.76 2.31
C GLU A 112 9.72 49.85 0.85
N GLY A 113 8.91 49.39 -0.12
CA GLY A 113 9.24 49.42 -1.56
C GLY A 113 10.25 48.36 -2.02
N ASN A 114 10.81 47.59 -1.07
CA ASN A 114 11.86 46.59 -1.28
C ASN A 114 11.42 45.39 -2.14
N LEU A 115 10.12 45.05 -2.13
CA LEU A 115 9.59 43.91 -2.89
C LEU A 115 9.77 44.09 -4.41
N LEU A 116 9.51 45.30 -4.92
CA LEU A 116 9.63 45.62 -6.35
C LEU A 116 11.10 45.63 -6.77
N GLU A 117 11.97 46.20 -5.95
CA GLU A 117 13.41 46.28 -6.22
C GLU A 117 14.07 44.90 -6.21
N ASN A 118 13.67 44.03 -5.28
CA ASN A 118 14.12 42.65 -5.23
C ASN A 118 13.60 41.83 -6.42
N ALA A 119 12.34 41.99 -6.83
CA ALA A 119 11.78 41.31 -8.00
C ALA A 119 12.49 41.75 -9.30
N ILE A 120 12.75 43.04 -9.45
CA ILE A 120 13.51 43.59 -10.60
C ILE A 120 14.95 43.06 -10.58
N SER A 121 15.59 42.98 -9.42
CA SER A 121 16.95 42.46 -9.28
C SER A 121 17.04 40.97 -9.58
N GLN A 122 16.06 40.16 -9.14
CA GLN A 122 15.98 38.74 -9.50
C GLN A 122 15.73 38.54 -11.00
N LEU A 123 14.85 39.33 -11.62
CA LEU A 123 14.61 39.31 -13.07
C LEU A 123 15.87 39.71 -13.87
N LYS A 124 16.64 40.67 -13.37
CA LYS A 124 17.94 41.04 -13.93
C LYS A 124 18.92 39.88 -13.80
N GLN A 125 19.02 39.25 -12.63
CA GLN A 125 19.93 38.12 -12.39
C GLN A 125 19.60 36.91 -13.28
N SER A 126 18.32 36.53 -13.39
CA SER A 126 17.89 35.42 -14.24
C SER A 126 18.14 35.70 -15.73
N ARG A 127 18.07 36.97 -16.15
CA ARG A 127 18.38 37.39 -17.52
C ARG A 127 19.89 37.39 -17.79
N ILE A 128 20.72 37.70 -16.79
CA ILE A 128 22.18 37.67 -16.91
C ILE A 128 22.70 36.23 -16.97
N THR A 129 22.09 35.30 -16.24
CA THR A 129 22.46 33.87 -16.27
C THR A 129 21.84 33.10 -17.43
N ALA A 130 20.90 33.71 -18.15
CA ALA A 130 20.35 33.13 -19.37
C ALA A 130 21.32 33.39 -20.54
N ASP A 131 22.15 32.40 -20.84
CA ASP A 131 22.99 32.41 -22.04
C ASP A 131 22.09 32.49 -23.29
N PRO A 132 22.25 33.49 -24.20
CA PRO A 132 21.42 33.63 -25.39
C PRO A 132 21.46 32.41 -26.32
N ALA A 133 22.44 31.50 -26.16
CA ALA A 133 22.51 30.24 -26.89
C ALA A 133 21.49 29.17 -26.42
N SER A 134 20.92 29.30 -25.21
CA SER A 134 20.01 28.29 -24.63
C SER A 134 18.52 28.57 -24.84
N ALA A 135 18.16 29.76 -25.32
CA ALA A 135 16.77 30.17 -25.54
C ALA A 135 16.09 29.41 -26.69
N GLY A 136 16.86 28.80 -27.60
CA GLY A 136 16.36 27.99 -28.72
C GLY A 136 16.07 26.51 -28.39
N ALA A 137 16.43 26.02 -27.21
CA ALA A 137 16.39 24.59 -26.89
C ALA A 137 15.03 24.07 -26.36
N TRP A 138 14.04 24.94 -26.15
CA TRP A 138 12.76 24.57 -25.51
C TRP A 138 11.65 24.18 -26.49
N ILE A 139 11.87 24.32 -27.81
CA ILE A 139 10.87 23.96 -28.83
C ILE A 139 10.99 22.49 -29.29
N VAL A 140 12.11 21.81 -28.99
CA VAL A 140 12.30 20.38 -29.31
C VAL A 140 12.44 19.58 -28.02
N GLY A 141 11.35 19.44 -27.26
CA GLY A 141 11.40 18.72 -25.99
C GLY A 141 10.07 18.44 -25.31
N LEU A 142 8.94 18.55 -26.01
CA LEU A 142 7.60 18.36 -25.43
C LEU A 142 6.94 17.01 -25.78
N ASP A 143 7.72 15.97 -26.10
CA ASP A 143 7.17 14.62 -26.36
C ASP A 143 7.82 13.46 -25.58
N SER A 144 8.80 13.70 -24.70
CA SER A 144 9.51 12.61 -24.00
C SER A 144 9.20 12.44 -22.50
N ALA A 145 8.28 13.22 -21.93
CA ALA A 145 7.90 13.10 -20.51
C ALA A 145 6.44 12.69 -20.30
N ARG A 146 6.02 11.56 -20.89
CA ARG A 146 4.83 10.83 -20.42
C ARG A 146 5.27 9.52 -19.76
N PRO A 147 5.42 9.44 -18.42
CA PRO A 147 5.77 8.19 -17.77
C PRO A 147 4.61 7.19 -17.90
N ASN A 148 4.74 6.27 -18.87
CA ASN A 148 3.86 5.12 -19.03
C ASN A 148 4.13 4.09 -17.92
N LYS A 149 3.55 4.33 -16.73
CA LYS A 149 3.49 3.31 -15.70
C LYS A 149 2.36 2.33 -16.04
N LYS A 150 2.65 1.33 -16.89
CA LYS A 150 1.88 0.08 -16.88
C LYS A 150 2.17 -0.65 -15.56
N ILE A 151 1.55 -0.18 -14.49
CA ILE A 151 1.35 -0.98 -13.30
C ILE A 151 0.31 -2.03 -13.70
N SER A 152 0.77 -3.26 -13.93
CA SER A 152 -0.09 -4.42 -14.07
C SER A 152 -1.05 -4.46 -12.87
N THR A 153 -2.33 -4.21 -13.14
CA THR A 153 -3.42 -4.17 -12.15
C THR A 153 -3.69 -5.54 -11.52
N ARG A 154 -2.87 -6.56 -11.80
CA ARG A 154 -3.04 -7.93 -11.32
C ARG A 154 -2.38 -8.22 -9.97
N CYS A 155 -1.51 -7.36 -9.46
CA CYS A 155 -0.76 -7.63 -8.22
C CYS A 155 -1.09 -6.74 -7.01
N ARG A 156 -1.99 -5.76 -7.11
CA ARG A 156 -2.33 -4.89 -5.97
C ARG A 156 -3.29 -5.50 -4.95
N VAL A 157 -4.08 -6.51 -5.34
CA VAL A 157 -5.01 -7.19 -4.40
C VAL A 157 -4.31 -8.22 -3.51
N LEU A 158 -3.16 -8.78 -3.95
CA LEU A 158 -2.47 -9.85 -3.22
C LEU A 158 -1.52 -9.37 -2.11
N ILE A 159 -1.01 -8.14 -2.19
CA ILE A 159 -0.04 -7.62 -1.21
C ILE A 159 -0.72 -7.10 0.07
N LEU A 160 -2.00 -6.68 -0.01
CA LEU A 160 -2.74 -6.16 1.15
C LEU A 160 -3.34 -7.24 2.08
N TRP A 161 -3.41 -8.51 1.64
CA TRP A 161 -3.96 -9.60 2.46
C TRP A 161 -2.93 -10.31 3.37
N ARG A 162 -1.62 -10.08 3.15
CA ARG A 162 -0.55 -10.84 3.82
C ARG A 162 -0.05 -10.26 5.15
N ARG A 163 -0.73 -9.24 5.69
CA ARG A 163 -0.32 -8.55 6.93
C ARG A 163 -1.42 -8.49 8.00
N ARG A 164 -2.50 -9.25 7.83
CA ARG A 164 -3.67 -9.20 8.72
C ARG A 164 -4.37 -10.56 8.90
N ILE A 165 -3.58 -11.60 9.14
CA ILE A 165 -3.96 -12.84 9.87
C ILE A 165 -2.75 -13.23 10.71
#